data_AF-A0A6N0I0K1-F1
#
_entry.id   AF-A0A6N0I0K1-F1
#
_cell.length_a   1.000
_cell.length_b   1.000
_cell.length_c   1.000
_cell.angle_alpha   90.00
_cell.angle_beta   90.00
_cell.angle_gamma   90.00
#
_symmetry.space_group_name_H-M   'P 1'
#
loop_
_entity.id
_entity.type
_entity.pdbx_description
1 polymer ?
#
loop_
_entity_poly.entity_id
_entity_poly.type
_entity_poly.pdbx_seq_one_letter_code
_entity_poly.pdbx_strand_id
1 'polypeptide(L)'
;MYILRNKGKSRNQSYSKQLADELEQAINLNDSGVFKSLAINSTKYGSESGMGPGIHERPDQEAERILLNSYEFFIGSKVYCPVALHHQLITNPDYSVRFMCLLREHKPIFIGSENNDQNIISDLLDSKLFIKASHVNNYASVDDIESKVLLEIERNSLDYEVIVFSCGVSAKALINRLYRRVERPVFCLILVVSLICFMGVHLGHG
;
A
#
# COMPACT_ATOMS: atom_id res chain seq x y z
N MET A 1 -7.60 9.28 5.36
CA MET A 1 -8.24 10.47 5.96
C MET A 1 -9.49 10.94 5.22
N TYR A 2 -9.45 11.19 3.90
CA TYR A 2 -10.63 11.75 3.20
C TYR A 2 -11.89 10.87 3.28
N ILE A 3 -11.75 9.55 3.07
CA ILE A 3 -12.88 8.60 3.23
C ILE A 3 -13.27 8.48 4.71
N LEU A 4 -12.30 8.32 5.60
CA LEU A 4 -12.51 8.13 7.05
C LEU A 4 -13.22 9.31 7.72
N ARG A 5 -12.68 10.52 7.59
CA ARG A 5 -13.15 11.69 8.34
C ARG A 5 -14.14 12.55 7.56
N ASN A 6 -13.94 12.71 6.25
CA ASN A 6 -14.77 13.61 5.46
C ASN A 6 -15.98 12.90 4.83
N LYS A 7 -16.11 11.58 5.01
CA LYS A 7 -17.12 10.71 4.37
C LYS A 7 -17.28 10.98 2.87
N GLY A 8 -16.17 11.40 2.24
CA GLY A 8 -16.14 11.91 0.89
C GLY A 8 -15.60 10.90 -0.11
N LYS A 9 -15.62 11.28 -1.39
CA LYS A 9 -15.00 10.54 -2.48
C LYS A 9 -13.48 10.77 -2.52
N SER A 10 -12.69 9.72 -2.37
CA SER A 10 -11.30 9.75 -2.84
C SER A 10 -11.29 9.62 -4.35
N ARG A 11 -10.32 10.19 -5.07
CA ARG A 11 -10.24 10.32 -6.55
C ARG A 11 -11.09 9.31 -7.35
N ASN A 12 -10.86 8.01 -7.11
CA ASN A 12 -11.53 6.90 -7.80
C ASN A 12 -12.35 5.97 -6.89
N GLN A 13 -12.62 6.34 -5.64
CA GLN A 13 -13.37 5.52 -4.68
C GLN A 13 -14.37 6.37 -3.90
N SER A 14 -15.65 6.05 -4.07
CA SER A 14 -16.75 6.58 -3.28
C SER A 14 -16.74 6.03 -1.86
N TYR A 15 -17.25 6.83 -0.93
CA TYR A 15 -17.48 6.42 0.45
C TYR A 15 -18.48 5.26 0.50
N SER A 16 -18.17 4.26 1.32
CA SER A 16 -19.13 3.32 1.87
C SER A 16 -18.81 3.14 3.35
N LYS A 17 -19.82 2.88 4.18
CA LYS A 17 -19.62 2.67 5.62
C LYS A 17 -18.66 1.50 5.86
N GLN A 18 -18.87 0.39 5.17
CA GLN A 18 -18.03 -0.80 5.29
C GLN A 18 -16.55 -0.52 4.96
N LEU A 19 -16.27 0.21 3.87
CA LEU A 19 -14.89 0.60 3.55
C LEU A 19 -14.31 1.50 4.64
N ALA A 20 -15.07 2.47 5.15
CA ALA A 20 -14.60 3.34 6.21
C ALA A 20 -14.24 2.55 7.48
N ASP A 21 -15.10 1.62 7.90
CA ASP A 21 -14.88 0.75 9.06
C ASP A 21 -13.61 -0.10 8.88
N GLU A 22 -13.40 -0.69 7.68
CA GLU A 22 -12.20 -1.48 7.39
C GLU A 22 -10.92 -0.64 7.29
N LEU A 23 -11.00 0.59 6.80
CA LEU A 23 -9.87 1.52 6.78
C LEU A 23 -9.50 2.01 8.17
N GLU A 24 -10.49 2.20 9.05
CA GLU A 24 -10.27 2.56 10.45
C GLU A 24 -9.59 1.41 11.19
N GLN A 25 -10.02 0.18 10.92
CA GLN A 25 -9.33 -1.01 11.41
C GLN A 25 -7.89 -1.09 10.91
N ALA A 26 -7.67 -0.90 9.60
CA ALA A 26 -6.35 -0.97 8.98
C ALA A 26 -5.37 0.07 9.57
N ILE A 27 -5.82 1.32 9.76
CA ILE A 27 -4.96 2.38 10.28
C ILE A 27 -4.63 2.20 11.77
N ASN A 28 -5.45 1.46 12.51
CA ASN A 28 -5.23 1.13 13.92
C ASN A 28 -4.33 -0.09 14.15
N LEU A 29 -3.94 -0.85 13.12
CA LEU A 29 -2.99 -1.96 13.26
C LEU A 29 -1.63 -1.46 13.78
N ASN A 30 -1.11 -2.04 14.86
CA ASN A 30 0.12 -1.56 15.53
C ASN A 30 1.13 -2.69 15.83
N ASP A 31 0.96 -3.85 15.21
CA ASP A 31 1.76 -5.02 15.53
C ASP A 31 3.16 -4.99 14.91
N SER A 32 4.04 -5.87 15.41
CA SER A 32 5.38 -6.05 14.84
C SER A 32 5.28 -6.40 13.34
N GLY A 33 5.98 -5.63 12.51
CA GLY A 33 5.94 -5.77 11.06
C GLY A 33 4.89 -4.91 10.36
N VAL A 34 4.07 -4.13 11.07
CA VAL A 34 3.22 -3.10 10.46
C VAL A 34 3.98 -1.78 10.32
N PHE A 35 4.25 -1.39 9.09
CA PHE A 35 4.88 -0.12 8.73
C PHE A 35 3.81 0.90 8.36
N LYS A 36 3.52 1.81 9.29
CA LYS A 36 2.61 2.94 9.03
C LYS A 36 3.35 4.06 8.33
N SER A 37 2.76 4.58 7.25
CA SER A 37 3.38 5.68 6.53
C SER A 37 2.45 6.86 6.35
N LEU A 38 3.04 8.05 6.29
CA LEU A 38 2.34 9.31 6.14
C LEU A 38 3.13 10.20 5.18
N ALA A 39 2.44 10.80 4.21
CA ALA A 39 3.07 11.68 3.23
C ALA A 39 3.22 13.10 3.81
N ILE A 40 4.14 13.26 4.76
CA ILE A 40 4.46 14.53 5.44
C ILE A 40 5.85 15.05 5.08
N ASN A 41 6.43 14.57 3.97
CA ASN A 41 7.77 14.98 3.54
C ASN A 41 7.79 16.48 3.20
N SER A 42 8.47 17.24 4.06
CA SER A 42 8.55 18.69 4.05
C SER A 42 9.86 19.13 4.72
N THR A 43 10.18 20.42 4.69
CA THR A 43 11.40 20.92 5.38
C THR A 43 11.37 20.60 6.88
N LYS A 44 10.19 20.70 7.53
CA LYS A 44 10.01 20.42 8.96
C LYS A 44 10.16 18.94 9.35
N TYR A 45 9.70 18.01 8.50
CA TYR A 45 9.65 16.58 8.84
C TYR A 45 10.69 15.73 8.09
N GLY A 46 11.49 16.35 7.23
CA GLY A 46 12.53 15.70 6.43
C GLY A 46 12.06 15.30 5.04
N SER A 47 13.04 15.18 4.14
CA SER A 47 12.87 14.80 2.74
C SER A 47 14.10 14.04 2.25
N GLU A 48 13.94 13.26 1.19
CA GLU A 48 15.06 12.56 0.53
C GLU A 48 15.91 13.53 -0.30
N SER A 49 17.16 13.16 -0.54
CA SER A 49 18.03 13.94 -1.44
C SER A 49 17.38 14.11 -2.83
N GLY A 50 17.37 15.34 -3.33
CA GLY A 50 16.73 15.70 -4.61
C GLY A 50 15.22 15.93 -4.53
N MET A 51 14.59 15.75 -3.37
CA MET A 51 13.25 16.29 -3.14
C MET A 51 13.33 17.80 -2.88
N GLY A 52 12.33 18.53 -3.35
CA GLY A 52 12.21 19.98 -3.16
C GLY A 52 10.86 20.50 -3.64
N PRO A 53 10.58 21.80 -3.50
CA PRO A 53 9.33 22.39 -3.99
C PRO A 53 9.07 22.05 -5.46
N GLY A 54 7.91 21.45 -5.75
CA GLY A 54 7.54 20.95 -7.08
C GLY A 54 8.06 19.54 -7.41
N ILE A 55 9.01 19.01 -6.63
CA ILE A 55 9.56 17.65 -6.74
C ILE A 55 9.27 16.91 -5.44
N HIS A 56 8.05 16.39 -5.34
CA HIS A 56 7.56 15.58 -4.24
C HIS A 56 7.52 16.23 -2.84
N GLU A 57 8.20 17.35 -2.56
CA GLU A 57 8.10 18.08 -1.30
C GLU A 57 6.74 18.74 -1.12
N ARG A 58 6.21 18.69 0.10
CA ARG A 58 4.99 19.38 0.51
C ARG A 58 5.31 20.64 1.30
N PRO A 59 4.48 21.70 1.18
CA PRO A 59 4.55 22.83 2.10
C PRO A 59 4.34 22.37 3.54
N ASP A 60 5.11 22.93 4.49
CA ASP A 60 5.05 22.55 5.91
C ASP A 60 3.64 22.65 6.49
N GLN A 61 2.88 23.69 6.09
CA GLN A 61 1.49 23.87 6.52
C GLN A 61 0.58 22.70 6.08
N GLU A 62 0.80 22.16 4.89
CA GLU A 62 0.03 21.01 4.42
C GLU A 62 0.45 19.73 5.15
N ALA A 63 1.75 19.52 5.34
CA ALA A 63 2.27 18.37 6.08
C ALA A 63 1.79 18.37 7.54
N GLU A 64 1.84 19.53 8.20
CA GLU A 64 1.30 19.71 9.55
C GLU A 64 -0.20 19.46 9.62
N ARG A 65 -0.98 19.95 8.65
CA ARG A 65 -2.41 19.63 8.56
C ARG A 65 -2.65 18.13 8.41
N ILE A 66 -1.85 17.42 7.62
CA ILE A 66 -1.98 15.96 7.46
C ILE A 66 -1.67 15.26 8.79
N LEU A 67 -0.58 15.66 9.46
CA LEU A 67 -0.19 15.13 10.76
C LEU A 67 -1.28 15.36 11.80
N LEU A 68 -1.73 16.60 12.02
CA LEU A 68 -2.77 16.93 13.01
C LEU A 68 -4.09 16.19 12.75
N ASN A 69 -4.40 15.89 11.49
CA ASN A 69 -5.60 15.11 11.15
C ASN A 69 -5.43 13.60 11.30
N SER A 70 -4.24 13.10 11.61
CA SER A 70 -3.99 11.65 11.65
C SER A 70 -3.14 11.18 12.83
N TYR A 71 -2.57 12.08 13.62
CA TYR A 71 -1.54 11.78 14.63
C TYR A 71 -1.98 10.70 15.63
N GLU A 72 -3.27 10.67 15.99
CA GLU A 72 -3.83 9.70 16.92
C GLU A 72 -3.57 8.25 16.49
N PHE A 73 -3.54 7.98 15.18
CA PHE A 73 -3.29 6.65 14.65
C PHE A 73 -1.82 6.26 14.60
N PHE A 74 -0.91 7.18 14.90
CA PHE A 74 0.54 6.96 14.83
C PHE A 74 1.24 7.05 16.19
N ILE A 75 0.48 7.24 17.28
CA ILE A 75 1.05 7.26 18.65
C ILE A 75 1.74 5.92 18.91
N GLY A 76 3.01 5.97 19.32
CA GLY A 76 3.84 4.78 19.57
C GLY A 76 4.36 4.07 18.31
N SER A 77 4.00 4.52 17.12
CA SER A 77 4.47 3.95 15.85
C SER A 77 5.65 4.73 15.27
N LYS A 78 6.53 4.02 14.54
CA LYS A 78 7.45 4.68 13.60
C LYS A 78 6.63 5.15 12.38
N VAL A 79 6.84 6.40 11.97
CA VAL A 79 6.19 6.98 10.79
C VAL A 79 7.14 6.93 9.61
N TYR A 80 6.74 6.23 8.55
CA TYR A 80 7.51 6.16 7.30
C TYR A 80 6.96 7.13 6.27
N CYS A 81 7.75 7.49 5.25
CA CYS A 81 7.29 8.31 4.15
C CYS A 81 7.14 7.47 2.87
N PRO A 82 5.92 7.27 2.34
CA PRO A 82 5.75 6.48 1.11
C PRO A 82 6.29 7.22 -0.13
N VAL A 83 6.36 8.55 -0.07
CA VAL A 83 6.85 9.40 -1.16
C VAL A 83 8.37 9.28 -1.30
N ALA A 84 9.09 9.01 -0.22
CA ALA A 84 10.54 8.77 -0.22
C ALA A 84 10.90 7.57 -1.09
N LEU A 85 10.23 6.42 -0.87
CA LEU A 85 10.45 5.23 -1.69
C LEU A 85 10.13 5.49 -3.17
N HIS A 86 9.01 6.15 -3.45
CA HIS A 86 8.64 6.50 -4.82
C HIS A 86 9.71 7.36 -5.52
N HIS A 87 10.22 8.38 -4.83
CA HIS A 87 11.28 9.24 -5.35
C HIS A 87 12.57 8.48 -5.62
N GLN A 88 13.00 7.59 -4.71
CA GLN A 88 14.16 6.74 -4.92
C GLN A 88 13.97 5.82 -6.14
N LEU A 89 12.77 5.26 -6.32
CA LEU A 89 12.46 4.41 -7.49
C LEU A 89 12.49 5.16 -8.84
N ILE A 90 12.38 6.50 -8.84
CA ILE A 90 12.47 7.32 -10.05
C ILE A 90 13.89 7.85 -10.27
N THR A 91 14.53 8.31 -9.21
CA THR A 91 15.78 9.07 -9.29
C THR A 91 17.04 8.23 -9.15
N ASN A 92 16.92 6.98 -8.69
CA ASN A 92 18.04 6.07 -8.50
C ASN A 92 17.81 4.77 -9.29
N PRO A 93 18.19 4.73 -10.59
CA PRO A 93 17.95 3.57 -11.46
C PRO A 93 18.52 2.26 -10.92
N ASP A 94 19.70 2.30 -10.31
CA ASP A 94 20.35 1.11 -9.74
C ASP A 94 19.53 0.54 -8.59
N TYR A 95 19.02 1.41 -7.71
CA TYR A 95 18.11 1.00 -6.65
C TYR A 95 16.81 0.43 -7.21
N SER A 96 16.23 1.07 -8.23
CA SER A 96 14.99 0.61 -8.87
C SER A 96 15.14 -0.76 -9.50
N VAL A 97 16.22 -0.98 -10.26
CA VAL A 97 16.51 -2.28 -10.89
C VAL A 97 16.66 -3.35 -9.81
N ARG A 98 17.46 -3.10 -8.77
CA ARG A 98 17.65 -4.06 -7.67
C ARG A 98 16.34 -4.36 -6.95
N PHE A 99 15.53 -3.35 -6.69
CA PHE A 99 14.22 -3.51 -6.04
C PHE A 99 13.25 -4.33 -6.89
N MET A 100 13.16 -4.06 -8.19
CA MET A 100 12.30 -4.81 -9.10
C MET A 100 12.78 -6.24 -9.31
N CYS A 101 14.10 -6.47 -9.41
CA CYS A 101 14.68 -7.82 -9.45
C CYS A 101 14.31 -8.61 -8.19
N LEU A 102 14.44 -8.01 -7.01
CA LEU A 102 14.04 -8.63 -5.74
C LEU A 102 12.55 -9.01 -5.72
N LEU A 103 11.67 -8.10 -6.16
CA LEU A 103 10.25 -8.42 -6.27
C LEU A 103 10.01 -9.57 -7.25
N ARG A 104 10.65 -9.54 -8.41
CA ARG A 104 10.52 -10.55 -9.46
C ARG A 104 10.94 -11.94 -9.02
N GLU A 105 12.01 -12.07 -8.23
CA GLU A 105 12.47 -13.34 -7.67
C GLU A 105 11.39 -14.05 -6.85
N HIS A 106 10.47 -13.28 -6.25
CA HIS A 106 9.36 -13.81 -5.46
C HIS A 106 8.07 -14.06 -6.25
N LYS A 107 8.05 -13.75 -7.56
CA LYS A 107 6.89 -13.93 -8.45
C LYS A 107 5.57 -13.50 -7.78
N PRO A 108 5.42 -12.22 -7.44
CA PRO A 108 4.40 -11.76 -6.52
C PRO A 108 2.99 -11.95 -7.11
N ILE A 109 1.99 -11.98 -6.23
CA ILE A 109 0.61 -11.74 -6.64
C ILE A 109 0.47 -10.23 -6.87
N PHE A 110 0.12 -9.83 -8.09
CA PHE A 110 -0.12 -8.42 -8.40
C PHE A 110 -1.62 -8.14 -8.43
N ILE A 111 -2.05 -7.05 -7.78
CA ILE A 111 -3.44 -6.60 -7.73
C ILE A 111 -3.47 -5.15 -8.19
N GLY A 112 -3.99 -4.90 -9.39
CA GLY A 112 -3.89 -3.60 -10.04
C GLY A 112 -5.15 -3.21 -10.77
N SER A 113 -5.19 -1.98 -11.27
CA SER A 113 -6.29 -1.50 -12.11
C SER A 113 -6.39 -2.33 -13.38
N GLU A 114 -7.60 -2.56 -13.86
CA GLU A 114 -7.85 -3.14 -15.20
C GLU A 114 -7.20 -2.35 -16.35
N ASN A 115 -6.86 -1.07 -16.12
CA ASN A 115 -6.13 -0.22 -17.06
C ASN A 115 -4.61 -0.42 -17.04
N ASN A 116 -4.08 -1.23 -16.11
CA ASN A 116 -2.65 -1.56 -16.11
C ASN A 116 -2.34 -2.51 -17.27
N ASP A 117 -1.26 -2.22 -18.01
CA ASP A 117 -0.78 -3.08 -19.08
C ASP A 117 -0.20 -4.38 -18.51
N GLN A 118 -0.85 -5.50 -18.84
CA GLN A 118 -0.46 -6.82 -18.37
C GLN A 118 0.95 -7.22 -18.81
N ASN A 119 1.35 -6.84 -20.02
CA ASN A 119 2.64 -7.21 -20.56
C ASN A 119 3.75 -6.50 -19.79
N ILE A 120 3.58 -5.18 -19.54
CA ILE A 120 4.53 -4.40 -18.75
C ILE A 120 4.66 -4.96 -17.32
N ILE A 121 3.54 -5.27 -16.66
CA ILE A 121 3.57 -5.84 -15.31
C ILE A 121 4.24 -7.22 -15.31
N SER A 122 3.95 -8.06 -16.31
CA SER A 122 4.56 -9.38 -16.47
C SER A 122 6.07 -9.27 -16.69
N ASP A 123 6.51 -8.35 -17.55
CA ASP A 123 7.93 -8.14 -17.87
C ASP A 123 8.71 -7.62 -16.65
N LEU A 124 8.09 -6.75 -15.85
CA LEU A 124 8.71 -6.14 -14.67
C LEU A 124 8.76 -7.10 -13.47
N LEU A 125 7.66 -7.79 -13.17
CA LEU A 125 7.48 -8.52 -11.92
C LEU A 125 7.44 -10.04 -12.08
N ASP A 126 7.29 -10.58 -13.28
CA ASP A 126 7.04 -12.02 -13.50
C ASP A 126 5.96 -12.56 -12.54
N SER A 127 4.87 -11.78 -12.39
CA SER A 127 3.85 -12.06 -11.38
C SER A 127 3.18 -13.39 -11.65
N LYS A 128 3.13 -14.28 -10.64
CA LYS A 128 2.46 -15.59 -10.79
C LYS A 128 0.95 -15.48 -10.99
N LEU A 129 0.36 -14.40 -10.46
CA LEU A 129 -1.06 -14.10 -10.59
C LEU A 129 -1.25 -12.59 -10.74
N PHE A 130 -2.01 -12.18 -11.75
CA PHE A 130 -2.48 -10.81 -11.87
C PHE A 130 -4.01 -10.74 -11.70
N ILE A 131 -4.45 -10.09 -10.61
CA ILE A 131 -5.86 -9.84 -10.33
C ILE A 131 -6.20 -8.41 -10.75
N LYS A 132 -7.10 -8.29 -11.74
CA LYS A 132 -7.63 -7.00 -12.19
C LYS A 132 -8.70 -6.51 -11.21
N ALA A 133 -8.55 -5.26 -10.79
CA ALA A 133 -9.52 -4.51 -10.02
C ALA A 133 -10.09 -3.38 -10.88
N SER A 134 -11.38 -3.08 -10.71
CA SER A 134 -12.02 -1.95 -11.41
C SER A 134 -11.22 -0.65 -11.23
N HIS A 135 -11.15 0.20 -12.25
CA HIS A 135 -10.48 1.50 -12.10
C HIS A 135 -11.19 2.41 -11.08
N VAL A 136 -12.51 2.25 -10.93
CA VAL A 136 -13.37 3.06 -10.06
C VAL A 136 -14.16 2.18 -9.11
N ASN A 137 -14.25 2.57 -7.85
CA ASN A 137 -15.00 1.87 -6.81
C ASN A 137 -14.61 0.39 -6.65
N ASN A 138 -13.32 0.07 -6.78
CA ASN A 138 -12.86 -1.32 -6.71
C ASN A 138 -13.13 -2.02 -5.38
N TYR A 139 -13.46 -1.27 -4.31
CA TYR A 139 -13.93 -1.88 -3.08
C TYR A 139 -15.18 -2.76 -3.27
N ALA A 140 -16.00 -2.48 -4.29
CA ALA A 140 -17.18 -3.30 -4.61
C ALA A 140 -16.83 -4.76 -4.98
N SER A 141 -15.59 -5.01 -5.39
CA SER A 141 -15.08 -6.34 -5.75
C SER A 141 -14.08 -6.90 -4.74
N VAL A 142 -13.97 -6.29 -3.54
CA VAL A 142 -12.94 -6.66 -2.56
C VAL A 142 -13.07 -8.12 -2.10
N ASP A 143 -14.28 -8.65 -1.94
CA ASP A 143 -14.53 -10.03 -1.51
C ASP A 143 -14.06 -11.05 -2.57
N ASP A 144 -14.30 -10.75 -3.85
CA ASP A 144 -13.85 -11.58 -4.98
C ASP A 144 -12.33 -11.56 -5.11
N ILE A 145 -11.72 -10.36 -5.02
CA ILE A 145 -10.27 -10.21 -5.04
C ILE A 145 -9.65 -10.99 -3.87
N GLU A 146 -10.19 -10.84 -2.67
CA GLU A 146 -9.73 -11.56 -1.48
C GLU A 146 -9.77 -13.07 -1.67
N SER A 147 -10.90 -13.61 -2.17
CA SER A 147 -11.06 -15.04 -2.38
C SER A 147 -10.02 -15.60 -3.35
N LYS A 148 -9.71 -14.85 -4.43
CA LYS A 148 -8.66 -15.22 -5.39
C LYS A 148 -7.26 -15.20 -4.77
N VAL A 149 -6.98 -14.21 -3.92
CA VAL A 149 -5.69 -14.12 -3.21
C VAL A 149 -5.54 -15.28 -2.25
N LEU A 150 -6.54 -15.57 -1.41
CA LEU A 150 -6.49 -16.66 -0.44
C LEU A 150 -6.29 -18.01 -1.12
N LEU A 151 -7.01 -18.27 -2.20
CA LEU A 151 -6.85 -19.50 -2.99
C LEU A 151 -5.41 -19.65 -3.54
N GLU A 152 -4.80 -18.57 -4.00
CA GLU A 152 -3.43 -18.59 -4.52
C GLU A 152 -2.39 -18.78 -3.40
N ILE A 153 -2.64 -18.20 -2.23
CA ILE A 153 -1.83 -18.44 -1.02
C ILE A 153 -1.93 -19.94 -0.65
N GLU A 154 -3.13 -20.48 -0.48
CA GLU A 154 -3.33 -21.88 -0.08
C GLU A 154 -2.71 -22.90 -1.03
N ARG A 155 -2.71 -22.61 -2.34
CA ARG A 155 -2.11 -23.49 -3.37
C ARG A 155 -0.60 -23.56 -3.30
N ASN A 156 0.05 -22.56 -2.73
CA ASN A 156 1.49 -22.45 -2.78
C ASN A 156 2.12 -22.92 -1.46
N SER A 157 3.17 -23.74 -1.53
CA SER A 157 3.88 -24.28 -0.36
C SER A 157 5.05 -23.40 0.09
N LEU A 158 5.07 -22.12 -0.29
CA LEU A 158 6.11 -21.16 0.14
C LEU A 158 5.96 -20.80 1.62
N ASP A 159 7.10 -20.48 2.25
CA ASP A 159 7.18 -19.99 3.63
C ASP A 159 6.49 -18.63 3.80
N TYR A 160 6.49 -17.82 2.73
CA TYR A 160 5.82 -16.53 2.71
C TYR A 160 5.36 -16.15 1.30
N GLU A 161 4.50 -15.14 1.26
CA GLU A 161 3.93 -14.61 0.03
C GLU A 161 4.23 -13.12 -0.15
N VAL A 162 4.46 -12.69 -1.38
CA VAL A 162 4.62 -11.27 -1.73
C VAL A 162 3.42 -10.83 -2.55
N ILE A 163 2.73 -9.78 -2.08
CA ILE A 163 1.57 -9.21 -2.75
C ILE A 163 1.82 -7.74 -3.04
N VAL A 164 1.71 -7.38 -4.30
CA VAL A 164 1.94 -6.02 -4.79
C VAL A 164 0.60 -5.40 -5.20
N PHE A 165 0.26 -4.27 -4.59
CA PHE A 165 -1.00 -3.57 -4.79
C PHE A 165 -0.79 -2.26 -5.56
N SER A 166 -1.58 -2.07 -6.61
CA SER A 166 -1.74 -0.83 -7.38
C SER A 166 -3.23 -0.50 -7.55
N CYS A 167 -3.99 -0.55 -6.45
CA CYS A 167 -5.46 -0.41 -6.45
C CYS A 167 -5.99 0.62 -5.44
N GLY A 168 -5.20 1.65 -5.13
CA GLY A 168 -5.66 2.80 -4.34
C GLY A 168 -6.02 2.45 -2.90
N VAL A 169 -7.14 2.97 -2.41
CA VAL A 169 -7.52 2.88 -0.98
C VAL A 169 -8.00 1.48 -0.58
N SER A 170 -8.60 0.72 -1.49
CA SER A 170 -9.10 -0.63 -1.21
C SER A 170 -7.98 -1.64 -0.94
N ALA A 171 -6.76 -1.36 -1.41
CA ALA A 171 -5.57 -2.11 -1.01
C ALA A 171 -5.44 -2.19 0.51
N LYS A 172 -5.72 -1.09 1.23
CA LYS A 172 -5.57 -1.03 2.70
C LYS A 172 -6.59 -1.90 3.42
N ALA A 173 -7.83 -1.90 2.92
CA ALA A 173 -8.89 -2.75 3.43
C ALA A 173 -8.55 -4.23 3.21
N LEU A 174 -8.11 -4.58 2.00
CA LEU A 174 -7.69 -5.94 1.66
C LEU A 174 -6.47 -6.40 2.49
N ILE A 175 -5.46 -5.53 2.70
CA ILE A 175 -4.33 -5.82 3.58
C ILE A 175 -4.79 -6.13 5.01
N ASN A 176 -5.73 -5.35 5.57
CA ASN A 176 -6.27 -5.62 6.90
C ASN A 176 -7.01 -6.96 6.98
N ARG A 177 -7.72 -7.36 5.92
CA ARG A 177 -8.39 -8.67 5.88
C ARG A 177 -7.39 -9.81 5.81
N LEU A 178 -6.40 -9.72 4.92
CA LEU A 178 -5.34 -10.71 4.78
C LEU A 178 -4.55 -10.86 6.08
N TYR A 179 -4.23 -9.73 6.72
CA TYR A 179 -3.55 -9.69 8.02
C TYR A 179 -4.27 -10.50 9.11
N ARG A 180 -5.60 -10.55 9.08
CA ARG A 180 -6.42 -11.26 10.09
C ARG A 180 -6.71 -12.71 9.75
N ARG A 181 -6.55 -13.11 8.49
CA ARG A 181 -7.00 -14.41 7.97
C ARG A 181 -5.85 -15.34 7.60
N VAL A 182 -4.71 -14.79 7.21
CA VAL A 182 -3.57 -15.58 6.76
C VAL A 182 -2.63 -15.81 7.93
N GLU A 183 -2.48 -17.07 8.34
CA GLU A 183 -1.66 -17.46 9.49
C GLU A 183 -0.15 -17.44 9.20
N ARG A 184 0.23 -17.49 7.92
CA ARG A 184 1.62 -17.45 7.49
C ARG A 184 2.06 -16.04 7.07
N PRO A 185 3.37 -15.76 7.00
CA PRO A 185 3.87 -14.47 6.57
C PRO A 185 3.41 -14.06 5.17
N VAL A 186 2.87 -12.84 5.07
CA VAL A 186 2.54 -12.17 3.81
C VAL A 186 3.15 -10.78 3.82
N PHE A 187 3.92 -10.46 2.79
CA PHE A 187 4.52 -9.16 2.54
C PHE A 187 3.63 -8.38 1.58
N CYS A 188 2.92 -7.40 2.11
CA CYS A 188 2.06 -6.53 1.31
C CYS A 188 2.79 -5.23 0.95
N LEU A 189 2.90 -4.91 -0.35
CA LEU A 189 3.52 -3.69 -0.84
C LEU A 189 2.51 -2.88 -1.67
N ILE A 190 2.28 -1.61 -1.31
CA ILE A 190 1.47 -0.70 -2.11
C ILE A 190 2.40 0.13 -3.02
N LEU A 191 2.33 -0.10 -4.33
CA LEU A 191 3.03 0.68 -5.36
C LEU A 191 2.11 1.77 -5.91
N VAL A 192 1.86 2.84 -5.13
CA VAL A 192 1.09 4.00 -5.61
C VAL A 192 1.69 5.30 -5.08
N VAL A 193 1.75 6.31 -5.96
CA VAL A 193 2.40 7.62 -5.77
C VAL A 193 1.77 8.49 -4.68
N SER A 194 0.59 8.14 -4.15
CA SER A 194 -0.17 9.06 -3.30
C SER A 194 -0.80 8.40 -2.06
N LEU A 195 -0.23 8.79 -0.92
CA LEU A 195 -0.76 8.70 0.45
C LEU A 195 -0.96 7.28 1.03
N ILE A 196 -0.06 7.00 1.97
CA ILE A 196 -0.11 5.93 2.97
C ILE A 196 0.12 4.55 2.33
N CYS A 197 1.38 4.13 2.26
CA CYS A 197 1.76 2.73 2.16
C CYS A 197 1.63 2.05 3.53
N PHE A 198 0.96 0.91 3.56
CA PHE A 198 1.17 -0.06 4.63
C PHE A 198 2.11 -1.10 4.03
N MET A 199 3.29 -1.28 4.63
CA MET A 199 3.98 -2.55 4.48
C MET A 199 3.58 -3.36 5.70
N GLY A 200 2.84 -4.45 5.48
CA GLY A 200 2.58 -5.43 6.53
C GLY A 200 3.53 -6.59 6.29
N VAL A 201 4.37 -6.88 7.27
CA VAL A 201 5.05 -8.17 7.44
C VAL A 201 4.30 -8.84 8.57
N HIS A 202 3.49 -9.85 8.26
CA HIS A 202 3.00 -10.73 9.32
C HIS A 202 4.14 -11.70 9.65
N LEU A 203 4.58 -11.73 10.90
CA LEU A 203 5.27 -12.90 11.44
C LEU A 203 4.16 -13.68 12.15
N GLY A 204 3.89 -14.90 11.67
CA GLY A 204 2.83 -15.76 12.20
C GLY A 204 2.82 -15.74 13.72
N HIS A 205 1.63 -15.72 14.32
CA HIS A 205 1.47 -15.81 15.77
C HIS A 205 2.17 -17.06 16.31
N GLY A 206 3.38 -16.86 16.83
CA GLY A 206 4.11 -17.81 17.68
C GLY A 206 3.94 -17.45 19.13
#